data_AF-A0A2H3DXV1-F1
#
_entry.id   AF-A0A2H3DXV1-F1
#
_cell.length_a   1.000
_cell.length_b   1.000
_cell.length_c   1.000
_cell.angle_alpha   90.00
_cell.angle_beta   90.00
_cell.angle_gamma   90.00
#
_symmetry.space_group_name_H-M   'P 1'
#
loop_
_entity.id
_entity.type
_entity.pdbx_description
1 polymer ?
#
loop_
_entity_poly.entity_id
_entity_poly.type
_entity_poly.pdbx_seq_one_letter_code
_entity_poly.pdbx_strand_id
1 'polypeptide(L)'
;MLSSKTRTVMISIMDAYRCLACYRTLLWRIRRSIKAVERRTASIPSWLSEPWSRLKGAADFYTSIKIQHDERGGRSRCSYLECMNTLRAAAHPFATCSGCRNVDYCSSECQSLDWSNHKKLCQEIRTGS
;
A
#
# COMPACT_ATOMS: atom_id res chain seq x y z
N MET A 1 26.56 8.39 18.88
CA MET A 1 25.32 7.58 19.00
C MET A 1 24.12 8.48 18.74
N LEU A 2 23.17 8.07 17.89
CA LEU A 2 21.91 8.79 17.71
C LEU A 2 21.07 8.73 18.99
N SER A 3 20.42 9.84 19.35
CA SER A 3 19.53 9.88 20.53
C SER A 3 18.31 8.98 20.34
N SER A 4 17.73 8.50 21.45
CA SER A 4 16.47 7.72 21.42
C SER A 4 15.36 8.47 20.67
N LYS A 5 15.24 9.79 20.92
CA LYS A 5 14.29 10.67 20.24
C LYS A 5 14.49 10.68 18.72
N THR A 6 15.74 10.72 18.26
CA THR A 6 16.05 10.71 16.82
C THR A 6 15.63 9.41 16.15
N ARG A 7 15.82 8.25 16.82
CA ARG A 7 15.38 6.96 16.31
C ARG A 7 13.87 6.89 16.18
N THR A 8 13.13 7.34 17.20
CA THR A 8 11.67 7.37 17.18
C THR A 8 11.15 8.20 16.01
N VAL A 9 11.70 9.41 15.80
CA VAL A 9 11.30 10.27 14.69
C VAL A 9 11.55 9.59 13.33
N MET A 10 12.71 8.95 13.14
CA MET A 10 13.01 8.23 11.90
C MET A 10 12.02 7.08 11.64
N ILE A 11 11.70 6.29 12.67
CA ILE A 11 10.73 5.18 12.56
C ILE A 11 9.33 5.72 12.19
N SER A 12 8.86 6.75 12.89
CA SER A 12 7.55 7.36 12.60
C SER A 12 7.45 7.92 11.19
N ILE A 13 8.52 8.53 10.68
CA ILE A 13 8.59 9.01 9.30
C ILE A 13 8.48 7.84 8.32
N MET A 14 9.22 6.74 8.55
CA MET A 14 9.17 5.56 7.68
C MET A 14 7.79 4.90 7.67
N ASP A 15 7.15 4.79 8.83
CA ASP A 15 5.78 4.27 8.93
C ASP A 15 4.77 5.18 8.19
N ALA A 16 4.95 6.51 8.25
CA ALA A 16 4.13 7.43 7.47
C ALA A 16 4.33 7.25 5.96
N TYR A 17 5.58 7.17 5.49
CA TYR A 17 5.88 6.92 4.07
C TYR A 17 5.35 5.57 3.59
N ARG A 18 5.43 4.54 4.43
CA ARG A 18 4.86 3.21 4.16
C ARG A 18 3.37 3.30 3.84
N CYS A 19 2.59 3.99 4.66
CA CYS A 19 1.15 4.19 4.43
C CYS A 19 0.85 5.01 3.17
N LEU A 20 1.78 5.86 2.75
CA LEU A 20 1.67 6.68 1.55
C LEU A 20 2.13 5.98 0.27
N ALA A 21 2.69 4.77 0.36
CA ALA A 21 3.13 3.99 -0.81
C ALA A 21 1.97 3.58 -1.74
N CYS A 22 0.71 3.71 -1.30
CA CYS A 22 -0.47 3.54 -2.16
C CYS A 22 -0.55 4.59 -3.28
N TYR A 23 0.03 5.77 -3.09
CA TYR A 23 -0.02 6.84 -4.08
C TYR A 23 1.11 6.69 -5.11
N ARG A 24 0.76 6.63 -6.39
CA ARG A 24 1.72 6.41 -7.50
C ARG A 24 2.94 7.34 -7.48
N THR A 25 2.72 8.63 -7.23
CA THR A 25 3.79 9.64 -7.17
C THR A 25 4.73 9.42 -5.99
N LEU A 26 4.20 9.00 -4.84
CA LEU A 26 4.98 8.72 -3.64
C LEU A 26 5.65 7.35 -3.70
N LEU A 27 4.97 6.32 -4.23
CA LEU A 27 5.52 5.00 -4.50
C LEU A 27 6.83 5.09 -5.29
N TRP A 28 6.82 5.86 -6.39
CA TRP A 28 8.01 6.06 -7.20
C TRP A 28 9.15 6.70 -6.39
N ARG A 29 8.86 7.74 -5.58
CA ARG A 29 9.85 8.40 -4.73
C ARG A 29 10.40 7.47 -3.65
N ILE A 30 9.54 6.68 -3.01
CA ILE A 30 9.92 5.69 -2.00
C ILE A 30 10.86 4.65 -2.61
N ARG A 31 10.49 4.05 -3.75
CA ARG A 31 11.34 3.06 -4.45
C ARG A 31 12.68 3.63 -4.87
N ARG A 32 12.68 4.85 -5.40
CA ARG A 32 13.93 5.55 -5.78
C ARG A 32 14.83 5.74 -4.56
N SER A 33 14.26 6.09 -3.41
CA SER A 33 14.98 6.29 -2.15
C SER A 33 15.53 4.97 -1.61
N ILE A 34 14.73 3.89 -1.62
CA ILE A 34 15.16 2.53 -1.24
C ILE A 34 16.38 2.12 -2.06
N LYS A 35 16.29 2.19 -3.39
CA LYS A 35 17.41 1.87 -4.30
C LYS A 35 18.63 2.77 -4.09
N ALA A 36 18.44 4.01 -3.66
CA ALA A 36 19.57 4.91 -3.37
C ALA A 36 20.30 4.50 -2.08
N VAL A 37 19.55 4.11 -1.03
CA VAL A 37 20.12 3.65 0.25
C VAL A 37 20.82 2.31 0.07
N GLU A 38 20.19 1.34 -0.58
CA GLU A 38 20.77 -0.01 -0.79
C GLU A 38 22.05 0.04 -1.64
N ARG A 39 22.19 1.01 -2.55
CA ARG A 39 23.43 1.22 -3.31
C ARG A 39 24.55 1.85 -2.49
N ARG A 40 24.21 2.65 -1.47
CA ARG A 40 25.19 3.45 -0.69
C ARG A 40 25.58 2.81 0.63
N THR A 41 24.82 1.82 1.08
CA THR A 41 24.94 1.28 2.43
C THR A 41 25.18 -0.22 2.34
N ALA A 42 26.28 -0.70 2.91
CA ALA A 42 26.59 -2.13 2.93
C ALA A 42 25.60 -2.93 3.82
N SER A 43 25.12 -2.32 4.91
CA SER A 43 24.14 -2.93 5.80
C SER A 43 23.28 -1.87 6.50
N ILE A 44 21.99 -2.20 6.72
CA ILE A 44 21.09 -1.36 7.49
C ILE A 44 21.38 -1.57 8.98
N PRO A 45 21.50 -0.51 9.80
CA PRO A 45 21.66 -0.64 11.25
C PRO A 45 20.57 -1.51 11.87
N SER A 46 20.92 -2.34 12.86
CA SER A 46 20.00 -3.32 13.46
C SER A 46 18.70 -2.71 14.02
N TRP A 47 18.77 -1.51 14.61
CA TRP A 47 17.57 -0.84 15.13
C TRP A 47 16.62 -0.34 14.02
N LEU A 48 17.09 -0.28 12.78
CA LEU A 48 16.34 0.18 11.61
C LEU A 48 15.95 -0.96 10.66
N SER A 49 16.49 -2.17 10.86
CA SER A 49 16.29 -3.29 9.93
C SER A 49 14.82 -3.63 9.74
N GLU A 50 14.06 -3.71 10.83
CA GLU A 50 12.63 -4.04 10.79
C GLU A 50 11.77 -2.93 10.16
N PRO A 51 11.85 -1.65 10.60
CA PRO A 51 11.18 -0.54 9.91
C PRO A 51 11.54 -0.46 8.42
N TRP A 52 12.81 -0.71 8.07
CA TRP A 52 13.28 -0.74 6.68
C TRP A 52 12.64 -1.86 5.87
N SER A 53 12.60 -3.08 6.41
CA SER A 53 11.93 -4.21 5.78
C SER A 53 10.45 -3.94 5.55
N ARG A 54 9.73 -3.36 6.52
CA ARG A 54 8.31 -2.98 6.38
C ARG A 54 8.09 -1.94 5.28
N LEU A 55 8.96 -0.92 5.19
CA LEU A 55 8.89 0.08 4.12
C LEU A 55 9.13 -0.55 2.74
N LYS A 56 10.13 -1.43 2.62
CA LYS A 56 10.41 -2.16 1.37
C LYS A 56 9.25 -3.05 0.96
N GLY A 57 8.76 -3.86 1.90
CA GLY A 57 7.61 -4.74 1.68
C GLY A 57 6.38 -3.98 1.18
N ALA A 58 6.06 -2.83 1.77
CA ALA A 58 4.98 -1.98 1.28
C ALA A 58 5.25 -1.42 -0.13
N ALA A 59 6.48 -0.99 -0.43
CA ALA A 59 6.84 -0.49 -1.74
C ALA A 59 6.74 -1.58 -2.83
N ASP A 60 7.12 -2.81 -2.52
CA ASP A 60 7.00 -3.95 -3.43
C ASP A 60 5.54 -4.38 -3.60
N PHE A 61 4.77 -4.40 -2.51
CA PHE A 61 3.33 -4.65 -2.54
C PHE A 61 2.59 -3.65 -3.43
N TYR A 62 2.74 -2.34 -3.19
CA TYR A 62 2.04 -1.35 -4.02
C TYR A 62 2.59 -1.26 -5.45
N THR A 63 3.82 -1.73 -5.69
CA THR A 63 4.33 -1.94 -7.04
C THR A 63 3.54 -3.02 -7.76
N SER A 64 3.30 -4.17 -7.12
CA SER A 64 2.58 -5.27 -7.77
C SER A 64 1.14 -4.84 -8.09
N ILE A 65 0.48 -4.12 -7.19
CA ILE A 65 -0.85 -3.55 -7.42
C ILE A 65 -0.83 -2.58 -8.61
N LYS A 66 0.16 -1.68 -8.70
CA LYS A 66 0.31 -0.78 -9.84
C LYS A 66 0.49 -1.53 -11.16
N ILE A 67 1.35 -2.56 -11.19
CA ILE A 67 1.59 -3.37 -12.39
C ILE A 67 0.30 -4.03 -12.84
N GLN A 68 -0.44 -4.68 -11.93
CA GLN A 68 -1.73 -5.31 -12.25
C GLN A 68 -2.76 -4.30 -12.79
N HIS A 69 -2.80 -3.09 -12.22
CA HIS A 69 -3.69 -2.04 -12.71
C HIS A 69 -3.28 -1.54 -14.11
N ASP A 70 -1.98 -1.41 -14.38
CA ASP A 70 -1.46 -0.97 -15.66
C ASP A 70 -1.66 -2.06 -16.75
N GLU A 71 -1.48 -3.34 -16.42
CA GLU A 71 -1.79 -4.50 -17.28
C GLU A 71 -3.28 -4.56 -17.67
N ARG A 72 -4.17 -4.08 -16.80
CA ARG A 72 -5.62 -3.98 -17.08
C ARG A 72 -5.99 -2.77 -17.96
N GLY A 73 -5.00 -2.01 -18.42
CA GLY A 73 -5.20 -0.79 -19.20
C GLY A 73 -5.77 0.34 -18.36
N GLY A 74 -5.44 0.39 -17.07
CA GLY A 74 -5.88 1.46 -16.20
C GLY A 74 -7.31 1.30 -15.63
N ARG A 75 -7.91 0.13 -15.80
CA ARG A 75 -9.31 -0.14 -15.44
C ARG A 75 -9.43 -0.87 -14.09
N SER A 76 -10.13 -0.25 -13.16
CA SER A 76 -10.55 -0.88 -11.91
C SER A 76 -11.72 -1.85 -12.12
N ARG A 77 -11.84 -2.83 -11.22
CA ARG A 77 -12.89 -3.85 -11.16
C ARG A 77 -13.41 -3.91 -9.73
N CYS A 78 -14.65 -4.36 -9.55
CA CYS A 78 -15.20 -4.49 -8.21
C CYS A 78 -14.50 -5.64 -7.49
N SER A 79 -14.11 -5.40 -6.25
CA SER A 79 -13.43 -6.39 -5.41
C SER A 79 -14.40 -7.33 -4.70
N TYR A 80 -15.68 -6.94 -4.60
CA TYR A 80 -16.74 -7.82 -4.12
C TYR A 80 -17.05 -8.88 -5.19
N LEU A 81 -16.70 -10.13 -4.91
CA LEU A 81 -16.71 -11.23 -5.88
C LEU A 81 -18.10 -11.57 -6.43
N GLU A 82 -19.17 -11.24 -5.71
CA GLU A 82 -20.55 -11.48 -6.14
C GLU A 82 -21.11 -10.33 -7.02
N CYS A 83 -20.32 -9.28 -7.24
CA CYS A 83 -20.71 -8.17 -8.11
C CYS A 83 -20.49 -8.50 -9.59
N MET A 84 -21.45 -8.13 -10.45
CA MET A 84 -21.30 -8.27 -11.92
C MET A 84 -20.18 -7.37 -12.50
N ASN A 85 -19.77 -6.33 -11.77
CA ASN A 85 -18.67 -5.43 -12.16
C ASN A 85 -17.28 -5.97 -11.76
N THR A 86 -17.17 -7.25 -11.39
CA THR A 86 -15.89 -7.96 -11.23
C THR A 86 -15.20 -8.20 -12.58
N LEU A 87 -15.97 -8.34 -13.66
CA LEU A 87 -15.46 -8.61 -15.01
C LEU A 87 -15.52 -7.38 -15.93
N ARG A 88 -16.40 -6.44 -15.64
CA ARG A 88 -16.62 -5.22 -16.43
C ARG A 88 -16.02 -4.03 -15.71
N ALA A 89 -15.29 -3.19 -16.44
CA ALA A 89 -14.98 -1.86 -15.96
C ALA A 89 -16.31 -1.09 -15.85
N ALA A 90 -16.63 -0.61 -14.66
CA ALA A 90 -17.83 0.20 -14.46
C ALA A 90 -17.75 1.47 -15.33
N ALA A 91 -18.90 1.96 -15.80
CA ALA A 91 -19.00 3.23 -16.53
C ALA A 91 -18.72 4.45 -15.62
N HIS A 92 -18.68 4.23 -14.30
CA HIS A 92 -18.44 5.23 -13.27
C HIS A 92 -17.11 4.95 -12.54
N PRO A 93 -16.48 5.99 -11.94
CA PRO A 93 -15.27 5.81 -11.15
C PRO A 93 -15.51 4.83 -9.99
N PHE A 94 -14.55 3.95 -9.75
CA PHE A 94 -14.53 3.11 -8.57
C PHE A 94 -14.12 3.92 -7.34
N ALA A 95 -14.71 3.58 -6.20
CA ALA A 95 -14.26 4.07 -4.90
C ALA A 95 -13.28 3.05 -4.30
N THR A 96 -12.07 3.49 -4.00
CA THR A 96 -11.11 2.67 -3.27
C THR A 96 -11.46 2.69 -1.78
N CYS A 97 -11.30 1.56 -1.09
CA CYS A 97 -11.49 1.48 0.35
C CYS A 97 -10.69 2.57 1.08
N SER A 98 -11.39 3.44 1.81
CA SER A 98 -10.78 4.59 2.51
C SER A 98 -9.79 4.19 3.61
N GLY A 99 -9.94 2.97 4.14
CA GLY A 99 -9.07 2.40 5.17
C GLY A 99 -7.72 1.94 4.61
N CYS A 100 -7.72 0.89 3.80
CA CYS A 100 -6.48 0.24 3.32
C CYS A 100 -6.01 0.73 1.94
N ARG A 101 -6.90 1.37 1.18
CA ARG A 101 -6.65 1.85 -0.20
C ARG A 101 -6.17 0.76 -1.17
N ASN A 102 -6.52 -0.50 -0.88
CA ASN A 102 -6.02 -1.66 -1.62
C ASN A 102 -7.04 -2.29 -2.57
N VAL A 103 -8.33 -2.09 -2.31
CA VAL A 103 -9.43 -2.69 -3.07
C VAL A 103 -10.37 -1.60 -3.57
N ASP A 104 -10.92 -1.83 -4.75
CA ASP A 104 -11.85 -0.95 -5.44
C ASP A 104 -13.27 -1.53 -5.41
N TYR A 105 -14.27 -0.69 -5.14
CA TYR A 105 -15.68 -1.03 -5.20
C TYR A 105 -16.41 -0.10 -6.15
N CYS A 106 -17.35 -0.63 -6.93
CA CYS A 106 -18.16 0.21 -7.82
C CYS A 106 -19.20 1.05 -7.04
N SER A 107 -19.54 0.65 -5.81
CA SER A 107 -20.47 1.36 -4.93
C SER A 107 -20.13 1.14 -3.46
N SER A 108 -20.65 2.02 -2.59
CA SER A 108 -20.60 1.83 -1.13
C SER A 108 -21.33 0.56 -0.68
N GLU A 109 -22.39 0.18 -1.40
CA GLU A 109 -23.12 -1.07 -1.15
C GLU A 109 -22.23 -2.31 -1.34
N CYS A 110 -21.46 -2.38 -2.44
CA CYS A 110 -20.51 -3.48 -2.65
C CYS A 110 -19.45 -3.53 -1.55
N GLN A 111 -19.00 -2.38 -1.05
CA GLN A 111 -18.07 -2.33 0.08
C GLN A 111 -18.73 -2.87 1.37
N SER A 112 -19.98 -2.50 1.65
CA SER A 112 -20.72 -2.96 2.82
C SER A 112 -20.98 -4.47 2.78
N LEU A 113 -21.35 -5.00 1.61
CA LEU A 113 -21.58 -6.44 1.40
C LEU A 113 -20.28 -7.25 1.56
N ASP A 114 -19.16 -6.74 1.03
CA ASP A 114 -17.85 -7.40 1.14
C ASP A 114 -17.18 -7.19 2.51
N TRP A 115 -17.71 -6.32 3.37
CA TRP A 115 -17.02 -5.89 4.58
C TRP A 115 -16.69 -7.05 5.53
N SER A 116 -17.58 -8.03 5.67
CA SER A 116 -17.34 -9.23 6.49
C SER A 116 -16.08 -9.99 6.05
N ASN A 117 -15.83 -10.06 4.74
CA ASN A 117 -14.66 -10.72 4.15
C ASN A 117 -13.43 -9.80 4.14
N HIS A 118 -13.62 -8.52 3.81
CA HIS A 118 -12.54 -7.55 3.64
C HIS A 118 -11.95 -7.05 4.96
N LYS A 119 -12.75 -6.96 6.04
CA LYS A 119 -12.39 -6.26 7.29
C LYS A 119 -11.05 -6.70 7.87
N LYS A 120 -10.79 -8.01 7.93
CA LYS A 120 -9.55 -8.56 8.49
C LYS A 120 -8.33 -8.09 7.70
N LEU A 121 -8.35 -8.29 6.38
CA LEU A 121 -7.29 -7.85 5.48
C LEU A 121 -7.11 -6.32 5.51
N CYS A 122 -8.21 -5.56 5.59
CA CYS A 122 -8.16 -4.11 5.70
C CYS A 122 -7.39 -3.65 6.94
N GLN A 123 -7.62 -4.30 8.08
CA GLN A 123 -6.91 -4.01 9.32
C GLN A 123 -5.43 -4.35 9.21
N GLU A 124 -5.09 -5.53 8.69
CA GLU A 124 -3.71 -5.98 8.50
C GLU A 124 -2.91 -5.02 7.62
N ILE A 125 -3.49 -4.54 6.51
CA ILE A 125 -2.82 -3.57 5.63
C ILE A 125 -2.65 -2.21 6.33
N ARG A 126 -3.63 -1.78 7.12
CA ARG A 126 -3.57 -0.49 7.83
C ARG A 126 -2.54 -0.48 8.95
N THR A 127 -2.44 -1.56 9.72
CA THR A 127 -1.49 -1.68 10.82
C THR A 127 -0.11 -2.06 10.30
N GLY A 128 -0.05 -2.74 9.14
CA GLY A 128 1.14 -3.30 8.53
C GLY A 128 1.91 -4.12 9.54
N SER A 129 1.31 -5.25 9.92
CA SER A 129 1.92 -6.26 10.77
C SER A 129 3.29 -6.66 10.25
#